data_AF-A0A0J8RZ08-F1
#
_entry.id   AF-A0A0J8RZ08-F1
#
_cell.length_a   1.000
_cell.length_b   1.000
_cell.length_c   1.000
_cell.angle_alpha   90.00
_cell.angle_beta   90.00
_cell.angle_gamma   90.00
#
_symmetry.space_group_name_H-M   'P 1'
#
loop_
_entity.id
_entity.type
_entity.pdbx_description
1 polymer ?
#
loop_
_entity_poly.entity_id
_entity_poly.type
_entity_poly.pdbx_seq_one_letter_code
_entity_poly.pdbx_strand_id
1 'polypeptide(L)'
;MAGRLSPTANLLRKSRLFSLPQSLSHPATPTSSSTVVESDTATLPFPIRAAIATPPSSLARGDWGLKRPLPAKSTTESSSSPVVRVNHLDTFEHVTDFESAADHATTLKKWQELFLPLSTVLNTGIPSAAGGGRHLSVFEKSADNTHESKNVDDLNAKRFRFKGPWLAESKDPSFCRGYVRSLRNERPRNPEKPF
;
A
#
# COMPACT_ATOMS: atom_id res chain seq x y z
N MET A 1 14.92 7.52 29.34
CA MET A 1 14.76 8.97 29.21
C MET A 1 14.74 9.32 27.74
N ALA A 2 13.67 9.94 27.22
CA ALA A 2 13.68 10.45 25.85
C ALA A 2 14.62 11.67 25.80
N GLY A 3 15.75 11.53 25.12
CA GLY A 3 16.69 12.65 24.94
C GLY A 3 15.99 13.82 24.28
N ARG A 4 16.18 15.03 24.81
CA ARG A 4 15.66 16.26 24.20
C ARG A 4 16.28 16.39 22.81
N LEU A 5 15.47 16.15 21.77
CA LEU A 5 15.89 16.32 20.37
C LEU A 5 16.29 17.78 20.15
N SER A 6 17.29 18.02 19.29
CA SER A 6 17.64 19.38 18.88
C SER A 6 16.46 20.06 18.17
N PRO A 7 16.33 21.39 18.24
CA PRO A 7 15.26 22.12 17.57
C PRO A 7 15.16 21.78 16.07
N THR A 8 16.31 21.68 15.39
CA THR A 8 16.39 21.31 13.96
C THR A 8 15.88 19.89 13.70
N ALA A 9 16.22 18.91 14.56
CA ALA A 9 15.74 17.54 14.41
C ALA A 9 14.21 17.45 14.56
N ASN A 10 13.62 18.28 15.45
CA ASN A 10 12.17 18.35 15.60
C ASN A 10 11.47 18.94 14.36
N LEU A 11 12.10 19.92 13.70
CA LEU A 11 11.61 20.48 12.44
C LEU A 11 11.67 19.44 11.32
N LEU A 12 12.82 18.76 11.15
CA LEU A 12 12.98 17.72 10.12
C LEU A 12 11.97 16.58 10.32
N ARG A 13 11.74 16.14 11.55
CA ARG A 13 10.75 15.10 11.88
C ARG A 13 9.32 15.49 11.46
N LYS A 14 9.00 16.78 11.45
CA LYS A 14 7.68 17.32 11.06
C LYS A 14 7.65 17.84 9.62
N SER A 15 8.75 17.72 8.88
CA SER A 15 8.84 18.20 7.50
C SER A 15 8.04 17.31 6.54
N ARG A 16 7.60 17.88 5.42
CA ARG A 16 6.81 17.16 4.40
C ARG A 16 7.59 16.03 3.74
N LEU A 17 8.91 16.21 3.55
CA LEU A 17 9.77 15.17 2.98
C LEU A 17 9.83 13.93 3.90
N PHE A 18 9.91 14.12 5.22
CA PHE A 18 9.93 13.03 6.19
C PHE A 18 8.55 12.40 6.43
N SER A 19 7.47 13.03 5.96
CA SER A 19 6.13 12.43 5.97
C SER A 19 5.85 11.51 4.77
N LEU A 20 6.79 11.42 3.82
CA LEU A 20 6.64 10.49 2.70
C LEU A 20 6.62 9.04 3.21
N PRO A 21 5.60 8.24 2.84
CA PRO A 21 5.54 6.85 3.25
C PRO A 21 6.68 6.06 2.60
N GLN A 22 7.19 5.07 3.33
CA GLN A 22 8.09 4.08 2.75
C GLN A 22 7.38 3.34 1.62
N SER A 23 8.11 3.02 0.55
CA SER A 23 7.57 2.26 -0.58
C SER A 23 7.03 0.91 -0.12
N LEU A 24 5.84 0.55 -0.61
CA LEU A 24 5.26 -0.76 -0.41
C LEU A 24 6.05 -1.82 -1.19
N SER A 25 5.95 -3.08 -0.76
CA SER A 25 6.49 -4.20 -1.52
C SER A 25 5.79 -4.31 -2.89
N HIS A 26 6.55 -4.68 -3.91
CA HIS A 26 5.97 -5.01 -5.21
C HIS A 26 4.93 -6.13 -5.08
N PRO A 27 3.89 -6.14 -5.93
CA PRO A 27 2.90 -7.20 -5.95
C PRO A 27 3.59 -8.55 -6.17
N ALA A 28 3.16 -9.58 -5.44
CA ALA A 28 3.67 -10.92 -5.65
C ALA A 28 3.25 -11.39 -7.05
N THR A 29 4.21 -11.89 -7.83
CA THR A 29 3.90 -12.53 -9.11
C THR A 29 3.20 -13.86 -8.83
N PRO A 30 1.99 -14.08 -9.38
CA PRO A 30 1.29 -15.33 -9.17
C PRO A 30 2.11 -16.48 -9.76
N THR A 31 2.24 -17.59 -9.03
CA THR A 31 2.85 -18.81 -9.56
C THR A 31 1.95 -19.36 -10.67
N SER A 32 2.20 -18.94 -11.91
CA SER A 32 1.53 -19.44 -13.11
C SER A 32 2.39 -20.49 -13.79
N SER A 33 1.75 -21.49 -14.41
CA SER A 33 2.41 -22.44 -15.30
C SER A 33 2.72 -21.85 -16.68
N SER A 34 2.17 -20.68 -17.00
CA SER A 34 2.41 -19.96 -18.25
C SER A 34 3.56 -18.96 -18.11
N THR A 35 4.30 -18.76 -19.19
CA THR A 35 5.27 -17.67 -19.31
C THR A 35 4.55 -16.33 -19.28
N VAL A 36 4.76 -15.55 -18.23
CA VAL A 36 4.27 -14.18 -18.11
C VAL A 36 5.36 -13.24 -18.66
N VAL A 37 5.03 -12.46 -19.69
CA VAL A 37 5.91 -11.42 -20.23
C VAL A 37 5.50 -10.10 -19.60
N GLU A 38 6.29 -9.65 -18.62
CA GLU A 38 6.13 -8.36 -17.96
C GLU A 38 7.31 -7.45 -18.30
N SER A 39 7.04 -6.15 -18.40
CA SER A 39 8.09 -5.13 -18.54
C SER A 39 8.34 -4.47 -17.18
N ASP A 40 9.57 -4.11 -16.89
CA ASP A 40 9.93 -3.47 -15.61
C ASP A 40 9.21 -2.12 -15.42
N THR A 41 8.83 -1.45 -16.50
CA THR A 41 8.08 -0.17 -16.50
C THR A 41 6.57 -0.36 -16.64
N ALA A 42 6.06 -1.59 -16.64
CA ALA A 42 4.62 -1.83 -16.75
C ALA A 42 3.87 -1.30 -15.51
N THR A 43 2.69 -0.74 -15.74
CA THR A 43 1.84 -0.22 -14.66
C THR A 43 1.45 -1.35 -13.72
N LEU A 44 1.73 -1.16 -12.43
CA LEU A 44 1.40 -2.12 -11.39
C LEU A 44 -0.13 -2.17 -11.15
N PRO A 45 -0.66 -3.22 -10.53
CA PRO A 45 -2.07 -3.29 -10.14
C PRO A 45 -2.48 -2.23 -9.10
N PHE A 46 -1.55 -1.81 -8.23
CA PHE A 46 -1.78 -0.77 -7.22
C PHE A 46 -0.51 0.08 -7.03
N PRO A 47 -0.65 1.35 -6.61
CA PRO A 47 0.50 2.23 -6.43
C PRO A 47 1.35 1.80 -5.23
N ILE A 48 2.67 1.73 -5.42
CA ILE A 48 3.65 1.37 -4.36
C ILE A 48 4.36 2.59 -3.75
N ARG A 49 4.31 3.74 -4.41
CA ARG A 49 4.98 4.99 -4.02
C ARG A 49 3.99 6.14 -3.99
N ALA A 50 4.26 7.13 -3.15
CA ALA A 50 3.43 8.32 -3.05
C ALA A 50 3.51 9.16 -4.34
N ALA A 51 2.35 9.67 -4.76
CA ALA A 51 2.23 10.62 -5.85
C ALA A 51 2.43 12.04 -5.32
N ILE A 52 3.37 12.78 -5.91
CA ILE A 52 3.74 14.13 -5.52
C ILE A 52 3.25 15.10 -6.58
N ALA A 53 2.59 16.17 -6.15
CA ALA A 53 2.11 17.25 -7.01
C ALA A 53 2.64 18.59 -6.51
N THR A 54 2.78 19.55 -7.42
CA THR A 54 3.29 20.89 -7.16
C THR A 54 2.34 21.96 -7.67
N PRO A 55 2.32 23.15 -7.06
CA PRO A 55 1.54 24.26 -7.59
C PRO A 55 2.13 24.75 -8.93
N PRO A 56 1.31 25.31 -9.84
CA PRO A 56 1.75 25.74 -11.16
C PRO A 56 2.95 26.71 -11.14
N SER A 57 3.02 27.58 -10.14
CA SER A 57 4.12 28.55 -9.98
C SER A 57 5.48 27.90 -9.69
N SER A 58 5.50 26.82 -8.91
CA SER A 58 6.74 26.09 -8.62
C SER A 58 7.07 25.11 -9.73
N LEU A 59 6.04 24.50 -10.33
CA LEU A 59 6.17 23.64 -11.49
C LEU A 59 6.85 24.34 -12.67
N ALA A 60 6.51 25.60 -12.95
CA ALA A 60 7.15 26.39 -14.01
C ALA A 60 8.67 26.60 -13.78
N ARG A 61 9.13 26.51 -12.52
CA ARG A 61 10.54 26.58 -12.15
C ARG A 61 11.19 25.20 -12.02
N GLY A 62 10.44 24.13 -12.24
CA GLY A 62 10.87 22.75 -11.98
C GLY A 62 11.08 22.46 -10.49
N ASP A 63 10.51 23.25 -9.57
CA ASP A 63 10.64 23.06 -8.13
C ASP A 63 9.57 22.09 -7.61
N TRP A 64 10.03 20.97 -7.06
CA TRP A 64 9.20 19.91 -6.47
C TRP A 64 9.37 19.75 -4.96
N GLY A 65 10.11 20.65 -4.30
CA GLY A 65 10.48 20.46 -2.89
C GLY A 65 11.34 19.22 -2.65
N LEU A 66 12.06 18.77 -3.69
CA LEU A 66 13.02 17.67 -3.65
C LEU A 66 14.45 18.21 -3.54
N LYS A 67 15.45 17.33 -3.54
CA LYS A 67 16.86 17.71 -3.45
C LYS A 67 17.28 18.70 -4.55
N ARG A 68 16.68 18.62 -5.74
CA ARG A 68 16.99 19.48 -6.90
C ARG A 68 15.79 19.56 -7.85
N PRO A 69 15.75 20.57 -8.74
CA PRO A 69 14.65 20.73 -9.68
C PRO A 69 14.61 19.60 -10.70
N LEU A 70 13.40 19.22 -11.12
CA LEU A 70 13.19 18.19 -12.13
C LEU A 70 13.16 18.81 -13.54
N PRO A 71 13.60 18.08 -14.59
CA PRO A 71 13.55 18.57 -15.96
C PRO A 71 12.13 18.90 -16.44
N ALA A 72 11.95 20.07 -17.06
CA ALA A 72 10.66 20.50 -17.62
C ALA A 72 10.15 19.56 -18.73
N LYS A 73 11.06 19.06 -19.59
CA LYS A 73 10.73 18.18 -20.72
C LYS A 73 9.90 16.96 -20.30
N SER A 74 10.34 16.24 -19.27
CA SER A 74 9.68 15.01 -18.80
C SER A 74 8.54 15.25 -17.81
N THR A 75 8.41 16.47 -17.27
CA THR A 75 7.38 16.78 -16.27
C THR A 75 6.26 17.64 -16.83
N THR A 76 6.59 18.84 -17.31
CA THR A 76 5.62 19.87 -17.71
C THR A 76 5.23 19.77 -19.18
N GLU A 77 6.18 19.43 -20.05
CA GLU A 77 5.93 19.38 -21.50
C GLU A 77 5.32 18.04 -21.92
N SER A 78 5.70 16.95 -21.26
CA SER A 78 5.25 15.60 -21.61
C SER A 78 3.88 15.23 -21.03
N SER A 79 3.38 15.93 -20.01
CA SER A 79 2.16 15.52 -19.29
C SER A 79 1.23 16.69 -18.99
N SER A 80 -0.06 16.49 -19.27
CA SER A 80 -1.13 17.42 -18.91
C SER A 80 -1.49 17.40 -17.42
N SER A 81 -1.17 16.30 -16.71
CA SER A 81 -1.40 16.14 -15.27
C SER A 81 -0.06 15.85 -14.58
N PRO A 82 0.72 16.90 -14.25
CA PRO A 82 2.08 16.77 -13.74
C PRO A 82 2.08 16.23 -12.31
N VAL A 83 2.25 14.92 -12.20
CA VAL A 83 2.31 14.20 -10.92
C VAL A 83 3.46 13.18 -11.02
N VAL A 84 4.34 13.17 -10.02
CA VAL A 84 5.60 12.42 -10.06
C VAL A 84 5.69 11.50 -8.84
N ARG A 85 6.28 10.31 -9.03
CA ARG A 85 6.73 9.43 -7.96
C ARG A 85 8.25 9.38 -7.95
N VAL A 86 8.84 9.41 -6.77
CA VAL A 86 10.30 9.40 -6.58
C VAL A 86 10.74 8.01 -6.16
N ASN A 87 11.64 7.41 -6.94
CA ASN A 87 12.27 6.13 -6.62
C ASN A 87 13.45 6.37 -5.67
N HIS A 88 14.35 7.27 -6.05
CA HIS A 88 15.51 7.65 -5.25
C HIS A 88 15.69 9.17 -5.27
N LEU A 89 15.79 9.77 -4.09
CA LEU A 89 16.03 11.21 -3.97
C LEU A 89 17.36 11.63 -4.61
N ASP A 90 18.39 10.80 -4.47
CA ASP A 90 19.70 10.98 -5.08
C ASP A 90 20.31 9.63 -5.45
N THR A 91 20.71 9.49 -6.71
CA THR A 91 21.44 8.33 -7.21
C THR A 91 22.95 8.59 -7.25
N PHE A 92 23.74 7.56 -7.54
CA PHE A 92 25.19 7.69 -7.76
C PHE A 92 25.53 8.71 -8.85
N GLU A 93 24.65 8.88 -9.84
CA GLU A 93 24.80 9.82 -10.94
C GLU A 93 24.46 11.27 -10.54
N HIS A 94 24.15 11.52 -9.26
CA HIS A 94 23.67 12.80 -8.76
C HIS A 94 22.36 13.26 -9.41
N VAL A 95 21.54 12.30 -9.86
CA VAL A 95 20.22 12.51 -10.46
C VAL A 95 19.12 11.86 -9.59
N THR A 96 17.88 12.33 -9.69
CA THR A 96 16.75 11.98 -8.83
C THR A 96 16.05 11.05 -9.75
N ASP A 97 16.01 9.80 -9.34
CA ASP A 97 15.31 8.80 -10.08
C ASP A 97 13.82 8.99 -9.78
N PHE A 98 13.08 9.39 -10.81
CA PHE A 98 11.67 9.69 -10.72
C PHE A 98 10.93 9.16 -11.95
N GLU A 99 9.66 8.86 -11.75
CA GLU A 99 8.76 8.40 -12.80
C GLU A 99 7.45 9.18 -12.73
N SER A 100 6.68 9.14 -13.82
CA SER A 100 5.32 9.67 -13.81
C SER A 100 4.44 8.83 -12.87
N ALA A 101 3.62 9.50 -12.07
CA ALA A 101 2.57 8.89 -11.25
C ALA A 101 1.16 9.20 -11.78
N ALA A 102 1.08 9.76 -13.00
CA ALA A 102 -0.18 10.11 -13.64
C ALA A 102 -1.01 8.86 -13.99
N ASP A 103 -0.37 7.72 -14.25
CA ASP A 103 -1.00 6.42 -14.48
C ASP A 103 -1.99 6.05 -13.36
N HIS A 104 -1.51 5.96 -12.12
CA HIS A 104 -2.34 5.61 -10.98
C HIS A 104 -3.23 6.77 -10.52
N ALA A 105 -2.73 8.02 -10.55
CA ALA A 105 -3.49 9.17 -10.09
C ALA A 105 -4.71 9.45 -10.99
N THR A 106 -4.57 9.32 -12.31
CA THR A 106 -5.70 9.48 -13.23
C THR A 106 -6.66 8.30 -13.16
N THR A 107 -6.15 7.07 -12.98
CA THR A 107 -7.00 5.89 -12.78
C THR A 107 -7.87 6.01 -11.53
N LEU A 108 -7.31 6.52 -10.43
CA LEU A 108 -8.07 6.78 -9.21
C LEU A 108 -9.16 7.83 -9.42
N LYS A 109 -8.87 8.94 -10.13
CA LYS A 109 -9.88 9.95 -10.46
C LYS A 109 -11.01 9.37 -11.32
N LYS A 110 -10.65 8.61 -12.37
CA LYS A 110 -11.62 7.90 -13.23
C LYS A 110 -12.51 6.96 -12.40
N TRP A 111 -11.94 6.21 -11.48
CA TRP A 111 -12.71 5.32 -10.61
C TRP A 111 -13.65 6.08 -9.68
N GLN A 112 -13.22 7.21 -9.12
CA GLN A 112 -14.06 8.08 -8.29
C GLN A 112 -15.25 8.68 -9.08
N GLU A 113 -15.05 8.99 -10.37
CA GLU A 113 -16.12 9.48 -11.25
C GLU A 113 -17.19 8.42 -11.56
N LEU A 114 -16.92 7.13 -11.36
CA LEU A 114 -17.91 6.06 -11.55
C LEU A 114 -18.93 5.97 -10.42
N PHE A 115 -18.70 6.62 -9.28
CA PHE A 115 -19.56 6.57 -8.09
C PHE A 115 -19.90 5.14 -7.62
N LEU A 116 -18.98 4.18 -7.84
CA LEU A 116 -19.17 2.78 -7.44
C LEU A 116 -18.66 2.57 -6.00
N PRO A 117 -19.52 2.13 -5.06
CA PRO A 117 -19.08 1.80 -3.72
C PRO A 117 -18.32 0.47 -3.68
N LEU A 118 -17.33 0.37 -2.79
CA LEU A 118 -16.71 -0.91 -2.47
C LEU A 118 -17.60 -1.68 -1.50
N SER A 119 -17.88 -2.94 -1.81
CA SER A 119 -18.72 -3.81 -0.98
C SER A 119 -18.15 -5.22 -0.86
N THR A 120 -18.38 -5.86 0.28
CA THR A 120 -18.14 -7.29 0.48
C THR A 120 -19.43 -8.05 0.22
N VAL A 121 -19.33 -9.20 -0.45
CA VAL A 121 -20.48 -10.07 -0.69
C VAL A 121 -20.69 -10.97 0.52
N LEU A 122 -21.86 -10.85 1.15
CA LEU A 122 -22.30 -11.80 2.18
C LEU A 122 -22.89 -13.02 1.48
N ASN A 123 -22.34 -14.20 1.73
CA ASN A 123 -22.92 -15.44 1.23
C ASN A 123 -24.26 -15.69 1.92
N THR A 124 -25.36 -15.51 1.19
CA THR A 124 -26.73 -15.76 1.67
C THR A 124 -27.20 -17.19 1.38
N GLY A 125 -26.31 -18.09 0.96
CA GLY A 125 -26.66 -19.44 0.50
C GLY A 125 -27.28 -19.51 -0.89
N ILE A 126 -27.56 -18.35 -1.51
CA ILE A 126 -28.02 -18.23 -2.89
C ILE A 126 -26.81 -17.92 -3.78
N PRO A 127 -26.62 -18.62 -4.92
CA PRO A 127 -25.52 -18.35 -5.83
C PRO A 127 -25.53 -16.90 -6.32
N SER A 128 -24.34 -16.28 -6.43
CA SER A 128 -24.22 -14.90 -6.91
C SER A 128 -24.80 -14.69 -8.32
N ALA A 129 -24.72 -15.71 -9.18
CA ALA A 129 -25.32 -15.71 -10.52
C ALA A 129 -26.86 -15.62 -10.52
N ALA A 130 -27.52 -16.00 -9.43
CA ALA A 130 -28.98 -15.92 -9.28
C ALA A 130 -29.44 -14.62 -8.60
N GLY A 131 -28.57 -13.60 -8.52
CA GLY A 131 -28.83 -12.39 -7.73
C GLY A 131 -28.70 -12.61 -6.22
N GLY A 132 -28.12 -13.74 -5.81
CA GLY A 132 -27.80 -14.02 -4.42
C GLY A 132 -26.61 -13.20 -3.92
N GLY A 133 -26.63 -12.82 -2.65
CA GLY A 133 -25.57 -12.05 -2.03
C GLY A 133 -26.01 -10.63 -1.70
N ARG A 134 -26.02 -10.32 -0.41
CA ARG A 134 -26.21 -8.94 0.06
C ARG A 134 -24.86 -8.23 -0.03
N HIS A 135 -24.83 -7.09 -0.69
CA HIS A 135 -23.70 -6.18 -0.66
C HIS A 135 -23.67 -5.47 0.69
N LEU A 136 -22.60 -5.67 1.44
CA LEU A 136 -22.34 -4.95 2.68
C LEU A 136 -21.22 -3.95 2.44
N SER A 137 -21.35 -2.73 2.98
CA SER A 137 -20.28 -1.74 2.95
C SER A 137 -19.04 -2.27 3.67
N VAL A 138 -17.86 -1.97 3.12
CA VAL A 138 -16.58 -2.37 3.74
C VAL A 138 -16.33 -1.63 5.05
N PHE A 139 -16.90 -0.43 5.20
CA PHE A 139 -16.70 0.45 6.37
C PHE A 139 -17.75 0.24 7.47
N GLU A 140 -18.36 -0.94 7.54
CA GLU A 140 -19.28 -1.30 8.62
C GLU A 140 -18.54 -1.70 9.88
N LYS A 141 -19.13 -1.41 11.05
CA LYS A 141 -18.59 -1.82 12.36
C LYS A 141 -18.35 -3.33 12.46
N SER A 142 -19.11 -4.14 11.73
CA SER A 142 -18.92 -5.59 11.69
C SER A 142 -17.78 -6.06 10.78
N ALA A 143 -17.32 -5.24 9.82
CA ALA A 143 -16.36 -5.64 8.79
C ALA A 143 -14.99 -4.94 8.91
N ASP A 144 -14.97 -3.65 9.27
CA ASP A 144 -13.75 -2.84 9.39
C ASP A 144 -13.10 -2.98 10.77
N ASN A 145 -12.71 -4.22 11.13
CA ASN A 145 -12.01 -4.49 12.39
C ASN A 145 -10.58 -4.99 12.13
N THR A 146 -9.63 -4.37 12.83
CA THR A 146 -8.20 -4.75 12.78
C THR A 146 -7.74 -5.51 14.03
N HIS A 147 -8.42 -5.31 15.16
CA HIS A 147 -8.09 -5.93 16.44
C HIS A 147 -9.17 -6.93 16.87
N GLU A 148 -8.77 -7.94 17.63
CA GLU A 148 -9.71 -8.73 18.45
C GLU A 148 -10.20 -7.81 19.57
N SER A 149 -11.34 -7.16 19.37
CA SER A 149 -11.98 -6.38 20.43
C SER A 149 -12.50 -7.37 21.48
N LYS A 150 -11.94 -7.30 22.68
CA LYS A 150 -12.37 -8.14 23.82
C LYS A 150 -13.82 -7.86 24.26
N ASN A 151 -14.38 -6.74 23.81
CA ASN A 151 -15.74 -6.26 24.10
C ASN A 151 -16.45 -5.86 22.79
N VAL A 152 -16.74 -6.80 21.90
CA VAL A 152 -17.68 -6.53 20.81
C VAL A 152 -19.05 -7.03 21.25
N ASP A 153 -20.02 -6.12 21.36
CA ASP A 153 -21.42 -6.47 21.56
C ASP A 153 -22.00 -7.24 20.34
N ASP A 154 -21.32 -7.20 19.20
CA ASP A 154 -21.70 -7.87 17.95
C ASP A 154 -20.96 -9.20 17.76
N LEU A 155 -21.69 -10.31 17.92
CA LEU A 155 -21.22 -11.67 17.63
C LEU A 155 -20.74 -11.88 16.18
N ASN A 156 -21.12 -10.97 15.28
CA ASN A 156 -20.82 -11.05 13.85
C ASN A 156 -19.62 -10.21 13.40
N ALA A 157 -18.90 -9.55 14.31
CA ALA A 157 -17.74 -8.76 13.95
C ALA A 157 -16.59 -9.64 13.46
N LYS A 158 -16.13 -9.38 12.23
CA LYS A 158 -15.02 -10.08 11.58
C LYS A 158 -13.84 -9.13 11.48
N ARG A 159 -12.63 -9.68 11.66
CA ARG A 159 -11.38 -8.97 11.35
C ARG A 159 -10.95 -9.25 9.92
N PHE A 160 -10.43 -8.23 9.24
CA PHE A 160 -9.84 -8.40 7.90
C PHE A 160 -8.32 -8.48 7.94
N ARG A 161 -7.67 -7.91 8.97
CA ARG A 161 -6.20 -7.89 9.10
C ARG A 161 -5.73 -8.92 10.11
N PHE A 162 -4.94 -9.90 9.65
CA PHE A 162 -4.38 -10.97 10.47
C PHE A 162 -2.88 -10.75 10.70
N LYS A 163 -2.37 -11.06 11.90
CA LYS A 163 -0.94 -10.95 12.23
C LYS A 163 -0.12 -12.11 11.68
N GLY A 164 -0.73 -13.30 11.61
CA GLY A 164 -0.10 -14.50 11.08
C GLY A 164 -0.25 -14.59 9.57
N PRO A 165 0.63 -15.34 8.90
CA PRO A 165 0.52 -15.59 7.48
C PRO A 165 -0.66 -16.50 7.16
N TRP A 166 -1.17 -16.41 5.94
CA TRP A 166 -2.20 -17.33 5.46
C TRP A 166 -1.53 -18.60 4.92
N LEU A 167 -1.71 -19.72 5.64
CA LEU A 167 -0.99 -20.97 5.37
C LEU A 167 -1.40 -21.64 4.06
N ALA A 168 -2.63 -21.43 3.59
CA ALA A 168 -3.12 -22.09 2.37
C ALA A 168 -2.48 -21.52 1.08
N GLU A 169 -2.00 -20.27 1.10
CA GLU A 169 -1.35 -19.65 -0.06
C GLU A 169 0.13 -19.95 -0.17
N SER A 170 0.78 -20.26 0.97
CA SER A 170 2.22 -20.45 1.01
C SER A 170 2.62 -21.77 0.36
N LYS A 171 2.83 -21.74 -0.95
CA LYS A 171 3.42 -22.86 -1.71
C LYS A 171 4.92 -23.00 -1.49
N ASP A 172 5.57 -22.03 -0.86
CA ASP A 172 7.00 -22.08 -0.55
C ASP A 172 7.26 -22.96 0.69
N PRO A 173 7.90 -24.13 0.55
CA PRO A 173 8.21 -25.02 1.68
C PRO A 173 9.23 -24.41 2.65
N SER A 174 10.06 -23.46 2.22
CA SER A 174 11.03 -22.78 3.07
C SER A 174 10.34 -21.84 4.07
N PHE A 175 9.28 -21.15 3.62
CA PHE A 175 8.44 -20.29 4.45
C PHE A 175 7.74 -21.07 5.56
N CYS A 176 7.05 -22.17 5.21
CA CYS A 176 6.36 -23.02 6.18
C CYS A 176 7.32 -23.55 7.26
N ARG A 177 8.53 -23.96 6.87
CA ARG A 177 9.57 -24.42 7.79
C ARG A 177 10.04 -23.30 8.72
N GLY A 178 10.22 -22.09 8.19
CA GLY A 178 10.62 -20.91 8.98
C GLY A 178 9.57 -20.51 10.01
N TYR A 179 8.29 -20.51 9.62
CA TYR A 179 7.18 -20.15 10.50
C TYR A 179 6.94 -21.18 11.61
N VAL A 180 6.99 -22.49 11.29
CA VAL A 180 6.90 -23.53 12.33
C VAL A 180 8.05 -23.42 13.33
N ARG A 181 9.25 -23.03 12.87
CA ARG A 181 10.40 -22.78 13.75
C ARG A 181 10.18 -21.56 14.65
N SER A 182 9.62 -20.47 14.15
CA SER A 182 9.32 -19.30 15.00
C SER A 182 8.29 -19.63 16.07
N LEU A 183 7.23 -20.38 15.74
CA LEU A 183 6.26 -20.87 16.72
C LEU A 183 6.90 -21.77 17.80
N ARG A 184 7.84 -22.64 17.39
CA ARG A 184 8.57 -23.50 18.34
C ARG A 184 9.41 -22.69 19.32
N ASN A 185 10.00 -21.58 18.88
CA ASN A 185 10.80 -20.70 19.71
C ASN A 185 9.95 -19.83 20.66
N GLU A 186 8.68 -19.59 20.34
CA GLU A 186 7.74 -18.87 21.21
C GLU A 186 7.09 -19.74 22.29
N ARG A 187 7.13 -21.07 22.15
CA ARG A 187 6.59 -22.05 23.11
C ARG A 187 7.04 -21.83 24.57
N PRO A 188 8.33 -21.58 24.90
CA PRO A 188 8.73 -21.33 26.29
C PRO A 188 8.18 -20.01 26.87
N ARG A 189 7.65 -19.10 26.05
CA ARG A 189 7.13 -17.79 26.47
C ARG A 189 5.65 -17.82 26.84
N ASN A 190 4.88 -18.77 26.29
CA ASN A 190 3.43 -18.90 26.52
C ASN A 190 3.06 -20.36 26.80
N PRO A 191 3.15 -20.84 28.05
CA PRO A 191 2.83 -22.23 28.40
C PRO A 191 1.33 -22.57 28.35
N GLU A 192 0.43 -21.59 28.25
CA GLU A 192 -1.01 -21.77 28.50
C GLU A 192 -1.93 -21.81 27.25
N LYS A 193 -1.39 -21.86 26.03
CA LYS A 193 -2.24 -22.00 24.82
C LYS A 193 -2.19 -23.41 24.26
N PRO A 194 -3.17 -24.29 24.58
CA PRO A 194 -3.38 -25.51 23.81
C PRO A 194 -3.93 -25.18 22.41
N PHE A 195 -3.68 -26.12 21.49
CA PHE A 195 -3.98 -26.04 20.06
C PHE A 195 -5.44 -25.71 19.73
#